data_AF-A0A7W0CHK7-F1
#
_entry.id   AF-A0A7W0CHK7-F1
#
_cell.length_a   1.000
_cell.length_b   1.000
_cell.length_c   1.000
_cell.angle_alpha   90.00
_cell.angle_beta   90.00
_cell.angle_gamma   90.00
#
_symmetry.space_group_name_H-M   'P 1'
#
loop_
_entity.id
_entity.type
_entity.pdbx_description
1 polymer ?
#
loop_
_entity_poly.entity_id
_entity_poly.type
_entity_poly.pdbx_seq_one_letter_code
_entity_poly.pdbx_strand_id
1 'polypeptide(L)'
;MLLDEILGDRRREGRAELAEAMRMLSHEAEPEVEQAQTAAYFEPRLYTQLAQGGIDRATLTGLLHGPRDVTVVPGTTIELVTGLDPILAAFLADNLDRPEELSLVEDPASHLPALERALALIAAVRPVFHEALTESLRAVLLFRHPDAESFAALGMHGMIFLNTPAGAGPAYFVEQLTHQGGHVLFSEATLSRGDFFTGDPEDSLSGYVGGDDPRALYDAFHGLYTESMECQVYTALLAGDLPAEAERADFAERLKETGERHEIDLELISPHAAEIFSETGLAIHDCIRELKK
;
A
#
# COMPACT_ATOMS: atom_id res chain seq x y z
N MET A 1 -1.99 -18.66 4.27
CA MET A 1 -0.72 -19.24 4.74
C MET A 1 0.29 -19.32 3.61
N LEU A 2 0.02 -20.05 2.52
CA LEU A 2 0.99 -20.16 1.40
C LEU A 2 1.28 -18.81 0.71
N LEU A 3 0.26 -17.97 0.48
CA LEU A 3 0.45 -16.65 -0.13
C LEU A 3 1.29 -15.71 0.74
N ASP A 4 1.03 -15.69 2.06
CA ASP A 4 1.77 -14.86 3.01
C ASP A 4 3.23 -15.34 3.16
N GLU A 5 3.48 -16.64 2.97
CA GLU A 5 4.83 -17.22 3.01
C GLU A 5 5.65 -16.81 1.78
N ILE A 6 5.11 -17.03 0.57
CA ILE A 6 5.78 -16.68 -0.69
C ILE A 6 6.08 -15.18 -0.74
N LEU A 7 5.07 -14.34 -0.46
CA LEU A 7 5.25 -12.89 -0.50
C LEU A 7 6.06 -12.39 0.69
N GLY A 8 5.98 -13.05 1.85
CA GLY A 8 6.73 -12.66 3.05
C GLY A 8 8.24 -12.79 2.86
N ASP A 9 8.70 -13.88 2.25
CA ASP A 9 10.12 -14.05 1.92
C ASP A 9 10.59 -13.00 0.91
N ARG A 10 9.84 -12.84 -0.20
CA ARG A 10 10.17 -11.86 -1.25
C ARG A 10 10.18 -10.43 -0.76
N ARG A 11 9.29 -10.07 0.16
CA ARG A 11 9.30 -8.76 0.82
C ARG A 11 10.55 -8.52 1.64
N ARG A 12 10.96 -9.49 2.45
CA ARG A 12 12.20 -9.37 3.23
C ARG A 12 13.42 -9.19 2.32
N GLU A 13 13.46 -9.91 1.20
CA GLU A 13 14.47 -9.74 0.15
C GLU A 13 14.41 -8.35 -0.48
N GLY A 14 13.24 -7.92 -0.95
CA GLY A 14 13.05 -6.59 -1.56
C GLY A 14 13.42 -5.45 -0.62
N ARG A 15 13.12 -5.56 0.69
CA ARG A 15 13.59 -4.60 1.70
C ARG A 15 15.10 -4.59 1.84
N ALA A 16 15.75 -5.75 1.80
CA ALA A 16 17.20 -5.83 1.89
C ALA A 16 17.88 -5.24 0.65
N GLU A 17 17.34 -5.50 -0.54
CA GLU A 17 17.79 -4.91 -1.81
C GLU A 17 17.64 -3.39 -1.82
N LEU A 18 16.48 -2.88 -1.40
CA LEU A 18 16.24 -1.44 -1.27
C LEU A 18 17.19 -0.80 -0.25
N ALA A 19 17.39 -1.44 0.90
CA ALA A 19 18.33 -0.98 1.91
C ALA A 19 19.75 -0.83 1.33
N GLU A 20 20.17 -1.81 0.53
CA GLU A 20 21.51 -1.82 -0.07
C GLU A 20 21.65 -0.75 -1.16
N ALA A 21 20.66 -0.62 -2.04
CA ALA A 21 20.64 0.44 -3.05
C ALA A 21 20.74 1.83 -2.41
N MET A 22 19.99 2.07 -1.32
CA MET A 22 20.06 3.33 -0.58
C MET A 22 21.41 3.54 0.11
N ARG A 23 22.00 2.48 0.68
CA ARG A 23 23.37 2.55 1.23
C ARG A 23 24.38 2.93 0.15
N MET A 24 24.32 2.31 -1.03
CA MET A 24 25.20 2.63 -2.16
C MET A 24 25.07 4.09 -2.60
N LEU A 25 23.84 4.57 -2.80
CA LEU A 25 23.58 5.97 -3.16
C LEU A 25 24.08 6.94 -2.08
N SER A 26 24.00 6.57 -0.80
CA SER A 26 24.50 7.39 0.30
C SER A 26 26.02 7.41 0.41
N HIS A 27 26.71 6.35 -0.03
CA HIS A 27 28.18 6.28 -0.04
C HIS A 27 28.83 6.98 -1.24
N GLU A 28 28.09 7.14 -2.34
CA GLU A 28 28.51 7.99 -3.46
C GLU A 28 28.36 9.49 -3.15
N ALA A 29 27.58 9.84 -2.12
CA ALA A 29 27.58 11.15 -1.50
C ALA A 29 28.70 11.22 -0.42
N GLU A 30 29.49 12.29 -0.41
CA GLU A 30 30.68 12.45 0.46
C GLU A 30 30.48 12.11 1.97
N PRO A 31 31.54 11.68 2.69
CA PRO A 31 31.48 10.71 3.81
C PRO A 31 31.13 11.29 5.19
N GLU A 32 30.28 12.32 5.30
CA GLU A 32 29.95 12.96 6.59
C GLU A 32 28.56 12.63 7.16
N VAL A 33 27.96 11.50 6.79
CA VAL A 33 26.73 11.01 7.46
C VAL A 33 27.09 9.86 8.40
N GLU A 34 27.17 10.17 9.69
CA GLU A 34 27.53 9.26 10.77
C GLU A 34 26.51 8.11 10.92
N GLN A 35 26.99 6.90 11.20
CA GLN A 35 26.28 5.61 11.18
C GLN A 35 25.08 5.45 12.17
N ALA A 36 24.63 6.50 12.86
CA ALA A 36 23.53 6.43 13.82
C ALA A 36 22.12 6.52 13.21
N GLN A 37 22.00 6.67 11.89
CA GLN A 37 20.73 6.96 11.22
C GLN A 37 20.11 5.81 10.42
N THR A 38 20.57 4.56 10.54
CA THR A 38 20.08 3.41 9.74
C THR A 38 18.55 3.16 9.83
N ALA A 39 17.89 3.65 10.89
CA ALA A 39 16.41 3.64 11.01
C ALA A 39 15.71 4.78 10.24
N ALA A 40 16.42 5.89 9.94
CA ALA A 40 15.97 7.02 9.14
C ALA A 40 16.24 6.83 7.63
N TYR A 41 16.94 5.78 7.20
CA TYR A 41 17.20 5.48 5.78
C TYR A 41 15.97 4.97 5.03
N PHE A 42 14.81 4.84 5.69
CA PHE A 42 13.54 4.49 5.07
C PHE A 42 12.47 5.58 5.30
N GLU A 43 12.86 6.85 5.28
CA GLU A 43 11.87 7.92 5.09
C GLU A 43 11.33 7.80 3.65
N PRO A 44 10.03 7.56 3.43
CA PRO A 44 9.42 7.52 2.08
C PRO A 44 9.77 8.75 1.23
N ARG A 45 9.99 9.87 1.93
CA ARG A 45 10.38 11.19 1.39
C ARG A 45 11.79 11.23 0.80
N LEU A 46 12.72 10.42 1.34
CA LEU A 46 14.11 10.33 0.86
C LEU A 46 14.21 9.60 -0.48
N TYR A 47 13.29 8.66 -0.76
CA TYR A 47 13.17 7.99 -2.05
C TYR A 47 12.75 8.96 -3.15
N THR A 48 11.72 9.78 -2.91
CA THR A 48 11.28 10.83 -3.85
C THR A 48 12.41 11.82 -4.15
N GLN A 49 13.18 12.21 -3.11
CA GLN A 49 14.29 13.16 -3.23
C GLN A 49 15.46 12.62 -4.05
N LEU A 50 15.83 11.35 -3.88
CA LEU A 50 16.89 10.71 -4.65
C LEU A 50 16.50 10.51 -6.12
N ALA A 51 15.22 10.19 -6.39
CA ALA A 51 14.72 9.96 -7.74
C ALA A 51 14.51 11.26 -8.55
N GLN A 52 14.17 12.38 -7.90
CA GLN A 52 13.73 13.61 -8.60
C GLN A 52 14.74 14.77 -8.61
N GLY A 53 15.85 14.70 -7.86
CA GLY A 53 16.98 15.64 -8.00
C GLY A 53 16.68 17.14 -7.76
N GLY A 54 15.56 17.49 -7.13
CA GLY A 54 14.99 18.84 -7.18
C GLY A 54 15.12 19.73 -5.93
N ILE A 55 15.66 19.24 -4.81
CA ILE A 55 15.67 20.01 -3.54
C ILE A 55 17.11 20.25 -3.06
N ASP A 56 17.42 21.50 -2.69
CA ASP A 56 18.74 21.84 -2.17
C ASP A 56 18.99 21.27 -0.76
N ARG A 57 20.26 21.01 -0.45
CA ARG A 57 20.70 20.33 0.78
C ARG A 57 20.37 21.09 2.07
N ALA A 58 20.25 22.42 2.04
CA ALA A 58 19.94 23.21 3.23
C ALA A 58 18.47 23.04 3.61
N THR A 59 17.57 23.00 2.62
CA THR A 59 16.15 22.66 2.81
C THR A 59 15.98 21.26 3.39
N LEU A 60 16.78 20.29 2.89
CA LEU A 60 16.78 18.90 3.34
C LEU A 60 17.24 18.75 4.80
N THR A 61 18.30 19.47 5.18
CA THR A 61 18.83 19.45 6.55
C THR A 61 17.84 20.07 7.55
N GLY A 62 17.15 21.15 7.17
CA GLY A 62 16.12 21.77 8.01
C GLY A 62 14.91 20.87 8.24
N LEU A 63 14.51 20.08 7.23
CA LEU A 63 13.41 19.11 7.34
C LEU A 63 13.75 17.93 8.25
N LEU A 64 14.99 17.47 8.25
CA LEU A 64 15.43 16.30 9.03
C LEU A 64 15.68 16.59 10.53
N HIS A 65 15.93 17.85 10.91
CA HIS A 65 16.43 18.20 12.25
C HIS A 65 15.49 19.09 13.09
N GLY A 66 14.28 19.40 12.60
CA GLY A 66 13.27 20.10 13.40
C GLY A 66 12.58 19.15 14.40
N PRO A 67 12.24 19.59 15.62
CA PRO A 67 11.36 18.82 16.48
C PRO A 67 10.02 18.62 15.77
N ARG A 68 9.65 17.36 15.50
CA ARG A 68 8.34 17.00 14.96
C ARG A 68 7.50 16.43 16.08
N ASP A 69 6.37 17.07 16.38
CA ASP A 69 5.31 16.44 17.16
C ASP A 69 4.66 15.37 16.28
N VAL A 70 5.18 14.14 16.37
CA VAL A 70 4.68 12.99 15.61
C VAL A 70 3.51 12.38 16.40
N THR A 71 2.35 12.32 15.75
CA THR A 71 1.22 11.52 16.24
C THR A 71 1.35 10.12 15.65
N VAL A 72 1.26 9.08 16.48
CA VAL A 72 1.42 7.68 16.06
C VAL A 72 0.12 6.92 16.31
N VAL A 73 -0.26 6.05 15.37
CA VAL A 73 -1.40 5.14 15.56
C VAL A 73 -1.10 4.16 16.69
N PRO A 74 -1.95 4.08 17.74
CA PRO A 74 -1.68 3.25 18.92
C PRO A 74 -1.30 1.81 18.58
N GLY A 75 -0.28 1.29 19.27
CA GLY A 75 0.18 -0.09 19.08
C GLY A 75 1.03 -0.32 17.83
N THR A 76 1.38 0.73 17.08
CA THR A 76 2.20 0.63 15.85
C THR A 76 3.32 1.66 15.84
N THR A 77 4.09 1.67 14.74
CA THR A 77 5.02 2.75 14.38
C THR A 77 4.49 3.62 13.24
N ILE A 78 3.21 3.50 12.89
CA ILE A 78 2.61 4.23 11.76
C ILE A 78 2.30 5.66 12.22
N GLU A 79 2.93 6.62 11.56
CA GLU A 79 2.72 8.04 11.80
C GLU A 79 1.41 8.51 11.16
N LEU A 80 0.68 9.35 11.87
CA LEU A 80 -0.44 10.11 11.34
C LEU A 80 0.06 11.48 10.91
N VAL A 81 0.07 11.72 9.61
CA VAL A 81 0.60 12.96 9.03
C VAL A 81 -0.40 14.09 9.24
N THR A 82 0.02 15.12 9.97
CA THR A 82 -0.82 16.27 10.36
C THR A 82 -0.56 17.52 9.51
N GLY A 83 0.44 17.50 8.62
CA GLY A 83 0.82 18.63 7.79
C GLY A 83 1.62 18.22 6.56
N LEU A 84 1.62 19.10 5.55
CA LEU A 84 2.42 18.92 4.34
C LEU A 84 3.76 19.63 4.49
N ASP A 85 4.85 18.88 4.53
CA ASP A 85 6.16 19.46 4.21
C ASP A 85 6.29 19.71 2.70
N PRO A 86 7.32 20.46 2.26
CA PRO A 86 7.49 20.79 0.84
C PRO A 86 7.57 19.59 -0.11
N ILE A 87 8.11 18.44 0.33
CA ILE A 87 8.24 17.23 -0.50
C ILE A 87 6.87 16.60 -0.69
N LEU A 88 6.11 16.42 0.40
CA LEU A 88 4.75 15.91 0.32
C LEU A 88 3.84 16.84 -0.48
N ALA A 89 3.98 18.15 -0.30
CA ALA A 89 3.22 19.13 -1.07
C ALA A 89 3.52 19.05 -2.57
N ALA A 90 4.80 18.96 -2.95
CA ALA A 90 5.20 18.81 -4.36
C ALA A 90 4.71 17.49 -4.94
N PHE A 91 4.87 16.39 -4.20
CA PHE A 91 4.39 15.08 -4.62
C PHE A 91 2.87 15.08 -4.88
N LEU A 92 2.07 15.63 -3.96
CA LEU A 92 0.62 15.72 -4.13
C LEU A 92 0.24 16.64 -5.31
N ALA A 93 0.98 17.72 -5.53
CA ALA A 93 0.75 18.61 -6.67
C ALA A 93 0.99 17.93 -8.03
N ASP A 94 1.95 17.01 -8.09
CA ASP A 94 2.29 16.27 -9.32
C ASP A 94 1.40 15.04 -9.57
N ASN A 95 0.75 14.50 -8.52
CA ASN A 95 0.03 13.22 -8.59
C ASN A 95 -1.49 13.35 -8.43
N LEU A 96 -2.02 14.54 -8.14
CA LEU A 96 -3.46 14.77 -8.07
C LEU A 96 -3.91 15.72 -9.18
N ASP A 97 -5.05 15.39 -9.77
CA ASP A 97 -5.78 16.33 -10.61
C ASP A 97 -6.40 17.42 -9.71
N ARG A 98 -6.20 18.70 -10.06
CA ARG A 98 -6.65 19.87 -9.28
C ARG A 98 -6.19 19.86 -7.82
N PRO A 99 -4.86 19.81 -7.57
CA PRO A 99 -4.31 19.73 -6.22
C PRO A 99 -4.70 20.92 -5.32
N GLU A 100 -5.13 22.05 -5.88
CA GLU A 100 -5.67 23.19 -5.14
C GLU A 100 -6.99 22.89 -4.40
N GLU A 101 -7.71 21.84 -4.78
CA GLU A 101 -8.94 21.38 -4.11
C GLU A 101 -8.64 20.41 -2.95
N LEU A 102 -7.39 19.97 -2.79
CA LEU A 102 -6.99 19.13 -1.67
C LEU A 102 -7.04 19.92 -0.35
N SER A 103 -7.68 19.31 0.64
CA SER A 103 -7.63 19.79 2.02
C SER A 103 -7.23 18.67 2.96
N LEU A 104 -6.35 18.95 3.91
CA LEU A 104 -6.08 18.00 4.99
C LEU A 104 -7.29 17.93 5.93
N VAL A 105 -7.51 16.76 6.53
CA VAL A 105 -8.47 16.64 7.64
C VAL A 105 -7.99 17.52 8.80
N GLU A 106 -8.85 18.43 9.28
CA GLU A 106 -8.49 19.45 10.28
C GLU A 106 -8.01 18.86 11.62
N ASP A 107 -8.69 17.81 12.10
CA ASP A 107 -8.32 17.06 13.30
C ASP A 107 -8.14 15.58 12.93
N PRO A 108 -6.98 15.19 12.38
CA PRO A 108 -6.75 13.81 11.98
C PRO A 108 -6.71 12.90 13.22
N ALA A 109 -6.29 13.41 14.39
CA ALA A 109 -6.19 12.65 15.63
C ALA A 109 -7.56 12.14 16.11
N SER A 110 -8.65 12.82 15.75
CA SER A 110 -10.02 12.34 16.00
C SER A 110 -10.32 10.96 15.37
N HIS A 111 -9.57 10.55 14.34
CA HIS A 111 -9.72 9.25 13.68
C HIS A 111 -8.84 8.13 14.28
N LEU A 112 -7.94 8.44 15.23
CA LEU A 112 -7.07 7.43 15.85
C LEU A 112 -7.85 6.24 16.45
N PRO A 113 -8.97 6.42 17.17
CA PRO A 113 -9.72 5.28 17.70
C PRO A 113 -10.27 4.36 16.60
N ALA A 114 -10.65 4.92 15.44
CA ALA A 114 -11.17 4.15 14.32
C ALA A 114 -10.06 3.40 13.58
N LEU A 115 -8.90 4.04 13.38
CA LEU A 115 -7.68 3.41 12.84
C LEU A 115 -7.18 2.27 13.74
N GLU A 116 -7.10 2.51 15.05
CA GLU A 116 -6.71 1.49 16.04
C GLU A 116 -7.68 0.30 16.00
N ARG A 117 -8.99 0.57 15.99
CA ARG A 117 -10.02 -0.47 15.89
C ARG A 117 -9.89 -1.26 14.58
N ALA A 118 -9.64 -0.60 13.45
CA ALA A 118 -9.47 -1.27 12.17
C ALA A 118 -8.25 -2.21 12.17
N LEU A 119 -7.09 -1.75 12.65
CA LEU A 119 -5.91 -2.59 12.79
C LEU A 119 -6.14 -3.77 13.73
N ALA A 120 -6.83 -3.55 14.86
CA ALA A 120 -7.17 -4.63 15.79
C ALA A 120 -8.09 -5.68 15.16
N LEU A 121 -9.07 -5.26 14.34
CA LEU A 121 -9.92 -6.18 13.58
C LEU A 121 -9.10 -7.01 12.59
N ILE A 122 -8.22 -6.37 11.81
CA ILE A 122 -7.33 -7.07 10.85
C ILE A 122 -6.41 -8.03 11.60
N ALA A 123 -5.78 -7.61 12.71
CA ALA A 123 -4.91 -8.45 13.52
C ALA A 123 -5.60 -9.72 14.03
N ALA A 124 -6.87 -9.59 14.45
CA ALA A 124 -7.62 -10.69 15.01
C ALA A 124 -7.97 -11.77 13.97
N VAL A 125 -8.22 -11.39 12.72
CA VAL A 125 -8.60 -12.34 11.66
C VAL A 125 -7.45 -12.76 10.75
N ARG A 126 -6.43 -11.89 10.61
CA ARG A 126 -5.28 -12.05 9.70
C ARG A 126 -4.00 -11.51 10.34
N PRO A 127 -3.50 -12.15 11.41
CA PRO A 127 -2.36 -11.65 12.17
C PRO A 127 -1.08 -11.51 11.33
N VAL A 128 -0.82 -12.45 10.42
CA VAL A 128 0.36 -12.39 9.53
C VAL A 128 0.29 -11.19 8.58
N PHE A 129 -0.89 -10.91 8.00
CA PHE A 129 -1.11 -9.74 7.14
C PHE A 129 -1.01 -8.44 7.93
N HIS A 130 -1.53 -8.40 9.16
CA HIS A 130 -1.40 -7.25 10.06
C HIS A 130 0.06 -6.96 10.43
N GLU A 131 0.85 -7.97 10.78
CA GLU A 131 2.28 -7.83 11.05
C GLU A 131 2.99 -7.26 9.81
N ALA A 132 2.71 -7.86 8.65
CA ALA A 132 3.14 -7.37 7.35
C ALA A 132 2.80 -5.88 7.12
N LEU A 133 1.57 -5.46 7.38
CA LEU A 133 1.12 -4.06 7.24
C LEU A 133 1.89 -3.14 8.17
N THR A 134 1.98 -3.48 9.45
CA THR A 134 2.63 -2.64 10.47
C THR A 134 4.15 -2.57 10.30
N GLU A 135 4.76 -3.60 9.70
CA GLU A 135 6.18 -3.58 9.32
C GLU A 135 6.49 -2.68 8.12
N SER A 136 5.57 -2.51 7.18
CA SER A 136 5.83 -1.78 5.93
C SER A 136 5.22 -0.40 5.88
N LEU A 137 4.05 -0.20 6.50
CA LEU A 137 3.46 1.11 6.63
C LEU A 137 4.26 1.95 7.62
N ARG A 138 4.48 3.20 7.24
CA ARG A 138 5.22 4.23 7.98
C ARG A 138 4.34 5.43 8.26
N ALA A 139 3.47 5.79 7.32
CA ALA A 139 2.66 6.99 7.44
C ALA A 139 1.28 6.84 6.81
N VAL A 140 0.30 7.48 7.40
CA VAL A 140 -1.05 7.66 6.87
C VAL A 140 -1.33 9.16 6.83
N LEU A 141 -1.74 9.66 5.66
CA LEU A 141 -2.22 11.02 5.50
C LEU A 141 -3.71 11.00 5.20
N LEU A 142 -4.47 11.73 6.03
CA LEU A 142 -5.91 11.89 5.84
C LEU A 142 -6.17 13.22 5.14
N PHE A 143 -6.80 13.15 3.97
CA PHE A 143 -7.17 14.33 3.20
C PHE A 143 -8.62 14.26 2.74
N ARG A 144 -9.09 15.32 2.10
CA ARG A 144 -10.35 15.40 1.39
C ARG A 144 -10.11 16.00 0.01
N HIS A 145 -10.71 15.37 -0.97
CA HIS A 145 -10.75 15.85 -2.35
C HIS A 145 -12.07 15.38 -2.99
N PRO A 146 -12.74 16.20 -3.81
CA PRO A 146 -14.04 15.83 -4.38
C PRO A 146 -13.95 14.67 -5.37
N ASP A 147 -12.82 14.53 -6.06
CA ASP A 147 -12.70 13.61 -7.21
C ASP A 147 -11.50 12.66 -7.12
N ALA A 148 -10.70 12.72 -6.05
CA ALA A 148 -9.54 11.83 -5.94
C ALA A 148 -9.92 10.61 -5.10
N GLU A 149 -9.47 9.44 -5.52
CA GLU A 149 -9.58 8.24 -4.69
C GLU A 149 -8.51 8.24 -3.60
N SER A 150 -8.66 7.35 -2.62
CA SER A 150 -7.54 7.00 -1.75
C SER A 150 -6.48 6.24 -2.55
N PHE A 151 -5.20 6.43 -2.24
CA PHE A 151 -4.12 5.85 -3.04
C PHE A 151 -2.87 5.56 -2.21
N ALA A 152 -2.03 4.68 -2.76
CA ALA A 152 -0.65 4.48 -2.38
C ALA A 152 0.23 4.71 -3.61
N ALA A 153 1.47 5.15 -3.41
CA ALA A 153 2.36 5.42 -4.53
C ALA A 153 3.76 4.90 -4.26
N LEU A 154 4.38 4.30 -5.28
CA LEU A 154 5.75 3.79 -5.18
C LEU A 154 6.75 4.91 -4.83
N GLY A 155 6.53 6.12 -5.36
CA GLY A 155 7.34 7.31 -5.06
C GLY A 155 7.31 7.74 -3.58
N MET A 156 6.33 7.25 -2.82
CA MET A 156 6.14 7.48 -1.39
C MET A 156 5.92 6.14 -0.67
N HIS A 157 6.72 5.12 -1.01
CA HIS A 157 6.56 3.77 -0.49
C HIS A 157 6.50 3.73 1.05
N GLY A 158 5.54 2.99 1.61
CA GLY A 158 5.28 2.95 3.05
C GLY A 158 4.30 4.03 3.52
N MET A 159 3.84 4.92 2.64
CA MET A 159 2.81 5.91 2.93
C MET A 159 1.53 5.61 2.16
N ILE A 160 0.39 5.78 2.82
CA ILE A 160 -0.94 5.75 2.18
C ILE A 160 -1.66 7.08 2.38
N PHE A 161 -2.42 7.48 1.38
CA PHE A 161 -3.16 8.73 1.31
C PHE A 161 -4.65 8.39 1.26
N LEU A 162 -5.40 8.77 2.29
CA LEU A 162 -6.80 8.38 2.44
C LEU A 162 -7.73 9.57 2.24
N ASN A 163 -8.54 9.54 1.18
CA ASN A 163 -9.61 10.52 0.96
C ASN A 163 -10.75 10.22 1.94
N THR A 164 -10.69 10.87 3.10
CA THR A 164 -11.41 10.47 4.32
C THR A 164 -12.73 11.23 4.44
N PRO A 165 -13.89 10.54 4.31
CA PRO A 165 -15.18 11.19 4.48
C PRO A 165 -15.39 11.64 5.93
N ALA A 166 -16.27 12.62 6.12
CA ALA A 166 -16.68 13.02 7.46
C ALA A 166 -17.35 11.86 8.19
N GLY A 167 -16.88 11.55 9.40
CA GLY A 167 -17.40 10.43 10.19
C GLY A 167 -16.90 9.05 9.76
N ALA A 168 -15.80 8.96 8.99
CA ALA A 168 -15.15 7.70 8.65
C ALA A 168 -14.94 6.82 9.89
N GLY A 169 -15.59 5.64 9.89
CA GLY A 169 -15.55 4.66 10.97
C GLY A 169 -14.56 3.52 10.72
N PRO A 170 -14.49 2.54 11.63
CA PRO A 170 -13.56 1.42 11.51
C PRO A 170 -13.70 0.61 10.22
N ALA A 171 -14.93 0.42 9.70
CA ALA A 171 -15.13 -0.34 8.45
C ALA A 171 -14.45 0.31 7.24
N TYR A 172 -14.53 1.64 7.12
CA TYR A 172 -13.80 2.42 6.11
C TYR A 172 -12.29 2.23 6.28
N PHE A 173 -11.76 2.31 7.50
CA PHE A 173 -10.32 2.15 7.69
C PHE A 173 -9.83 0.72 7.49
N VAL A 174 -10.65 -0.31 7.77
CA VAL A 174 -10.29 -1.71 7.44
C VAL A 174 -10.13 -1.87 5.93
N GLU A 175 -11.08 -1.33 5.16
CA GLU A 175 -11.01 -1.31 3.70
C GLU A 175 -9.74 -0.60 3.23
N GLN A 176 -9.55 0.66 3.64
CA GLN A 176 -8.42 1.46 3.16
C GLN A 176 -7.06 0.91 3.60
N LEU A 177 -6.92 0.42 4.83
CA LEU A 177 -5.67 -0.21 5.28
C LEU A 177 -5.39 -1.52 4.56
N THR A 178 -6.42 -2.31 4.24
CA THR A 178 -6.24 -3.57 3.52
C THR A 178 -5.91 -3.34 2.06
N HIS A 179 -6.61 -2.42 1.39
CA HIS A 179 -6.43 -2.11 -0.02
C HIS A 179 -5.14 -1.31 -0.26
N GLN A 180 -5.04 -0.12 0.34
CA GLN A 180 -3.88 0.77 0.12
C GLN A 180 -2.62 0.23 0.79
N GLY A 181 -2.76 -0.38 1.96
CA GLY A 181 -1.66 -1.13 2.57
C GLY A 181 -1.26 -2.33 1.70
N GLY A 182 -2.24 -3.04 1.13
CA GLY A 182 -2.00 -4.10 0.13
C GLY A 182 -1.13 -3.63 -1.02
N HIS A 183 -1.36 -2.42 -1.56
CA HIS A 183 -0.52 -1.86 -2.60
C HIS A 183 0.94 -1.67 -2.18
N VAL A 184 1.16 -1.18 -0.95
CA VAL A 184 2.50 -1.06 -0.38
C VAL A 184 3.16 -2.43 -0.28
N LEU A 185 2.46 -3.41 0.31
CA LEU A 185 3.01 -4.75 0.52
C LEU A 185 3.35 -5.46 -0.79
N PHE A 186 2.48 -5.35 -1.79
CA PHE A 186 2.68 -6.01 -3.06
C PHE A 186 3.85 -5.38 -3.81
N SER A 187 3.90 -4.05 -3.88
CA SER A 187 5.01 -3.34 -4.54
C SER A 187 6.37 -3.66 -3.92
N GLU A 188 6.42 -3.89 -2.60
CA GLU A 188 7.63 -4.36 -1.90
C GLU A 188 8.00 -5.79 -2.31
N ALA A 189 7.02 -6.68 -2.40
CA ALA A 189 7.23 -8.08 -2.76
C ALA A 189 7.66 -8.26 -4.22
N THR A 190 7.21 -7.36 -5.10
CA THR A 190 7.38 -7.45 -6.55
C THR A 190 8.34 -6.39 -7.09
N LEU A 191 9.32 -5.95 -6.29
CA LEU A 191 10.32 -4.97 -6.73
C LEU A 191 11.02 -5.43 -8.01
N SER A 192 11.39 -6.71 -8.07
CA SER A 192 11.90 -7.40 -9.26
C SER A 192 10.75 -8.01 -10.06
N ARG A 193 9.96 -7.17 -10.73
CA ARG A 193 8.73 -7.59 -11.46
C ARG A 193 8.98 -8.72 -12.45
N GLY A 194 10.15 -8.75 -13.11
CA GLY A 194 10.53 -9.81 -14.06
C GLY A 194 10.53 -11.22 -13.48
N ASP A 195 10.57 -11.38 -12.15
CA ASP A 195 10.50 -12.70 -11.51
C ASP A 195 9.08 -13.30 -11.53
N PHE A 196 8.06 -12.50 -11.86
CA PHE A 196 6.63 -12.88 -11.78
C PHE A 196 5.96 -13.05 -13.14
N PHE A 197 6.56 -12.53 -14.22
CA PHE A 197 5.97 -12.52 -15.56
C PHE A 197 6.88 -13.25 -16.55
N THR A 198 6.30 -13.85 -17.58
CA THR A 198 7.06 -14.44 -18.70
C THR A 198 7.54 -13.38 -19.70
N GLY A 199 6.84 -12.24 -19.75
CA GLY A 199 7.06 -11.12 -20.66
C GLY A 199 7.26 -9.79 -19.94
N ASP A 200 7.06 -8.67 -20.65
CA ASP A 200 7.17 -7.34 -20.06
C ASP A 200 5.96 -7.07 -19.15
N PRO A 201 6.14 -6.81 -17.85
CA PRO A 201 5.03 -6.49 -16.93
C PRO A 201 4.22 -5.26 -17.33
N GLU A 202 4.79 -4.38 -18.17
CA GLU A 202 4.13 -3.17 -18.68
C GLU A 202 3.35 -3.42 -19.99
N ASP A 203 3.42 -4.63 -20.56
CA ASP A 203 2.58 -5.00 -21.69
C ASP A 203 1.10 -4.91 -21.29
N SER A 204 0.27 -4.47 -22.24
CA SER A 204 -1.18 -4.40 -22.02
C SER A 204 -1.78 -5.80 -21.89
N LEU A 205 -2.66 -5.98 -20.90
CA LEU A 205 -3.41 -7.21 -20.66
C LEU A 205 -4.23 -7.63 -21.91
N SER A 206 -4.75 -6.65 -22.66
CA SER A 206 -5.46 -6.89 -23.92
C SER A 206 -4.69 -7.78 -24.92
N GLY A 207 -3.35 -7.73 -24.90
CA GLY A 207 -2.49 -8.56 -25.75
C GLY A 207 -2.58 -10.06 -25.45
N TYR A 208 -3.05 -10.43 -24.26
CA TYR A 208 -3.09 -11.81 -23.76
C TYR A 208 -4.52 -12.35 -23.67
N VAL A 209 -5.44 -11.58 -23.08
CA VAL A 209 -6.79 -12.06 -22.74
C VAL A 209 -7.83 -11.81 -23.84
N GLY A 210 -7.48 -10.98 -24.83
CA GLY A 210 -8.42 -10.50 -25.84
C GLY A 210 -9.45 -9.51 -25.28
N GLY A 211 -9.87 -8.54 -26.08
CA GLY A 211 -10.74 -7.44 -25.64
C GLY A 211 -9.96 -6.13 -25.40
N ASP A 212 -10.65 -5.14 -24.85
CA ASP A 212 -10.11 -3.79 -24.63
C ASP A 212 -9.90 -3.54 -23.13
N ASP A 213 -8.94 -4.27 -22.55
CA ASP A 213 -8.45 -3.99 -21.19
C ASP A 213 -7.10 -3.26 -21.28
N PRO A 214 -7.08 -1.93 -21.04
CA PRO A 214 -5.88 -1.12 -21.22
C PRO A 214 -4.88 -1.27 -20.09
N ARG A 215 -5.23 -1.98 -19.00
CA ARG A 215 -4.34 -2.18 -17.85
C ARG A 215 -3.06 -2.90 -18.28
N ALA A 216 -1.94 -2.58 -17.63
CA ALA A 216 -0.74 -3.40 -17.74
C ALA A 216 -0.95 -4.76 -17.06
N LEU A 217 -0.19 -5.78 -17.47
CA LEU A 217 -0.17 -7.08 -16.79
C LEU A 217 0.09 -6.95 -15.29
N TYR A 218 1.04 -6.09 -14.93
CA TYR A 218 1.36 -5.82 -13.54
C TYR A 218 0.17 -5.23 -12.77
N ASP A 219 -0.51 -4.24 -13.33
CA ASP A 219 -1.64 -3.58 -12.66
C ASP A 219 -2.81 -4.54 -12.44
N ALA A 220 -3.09 -5.41 -13.41
CA ALA A 220 -4.14 -6.40 -13.28
C ALA A 220 -3.80 -7.47 -12.22
N PHE A 221 -2.55 -7.93 -12.19
CA PHE A 221 -2.08 -8.88 -11.17
C PHE A 221 -2.05 -8.24 -9.77
N HIS A 222 -1.69 -6.98 -9.70
CA HIS A 222 -1.70 -6.18 -8.48
C HIS A 222 -3.13 -6.00 -7.93
N GLY A 223 -4.09 -5.67 -8.81
CA GLY A 223 -5.51 -5.59 -8.47
C GLY A 223 -6.04 -6.91 -7.92
N LEU A 224 -5.74 -8.04 -8.58
CA LEU A 224 -6.09 -9.36 -8.08
C LEU A 224 -5.59 -9.62 -6.66
N TYR A 225 -4.36 -9.20 -6.35
CA TYR A 225 -3.81 -9.35 -5.02
C TYR A 225 -4.54 -8.48 -3.97
N THR A 226 -4.72 -7.18 -4.24
CA THR A 226 -5.34 -6.27 -3.26
C THR A 226 -6.79 -6.66 -2.99
N GLU A 227 -7.56 -6.98 -4.03
CA GLU A 227 -8.94 -7.45 -3.90
C GLU A 227 -9.01 -8.78 -3.15
N SER A 228 -8.06 -9.70 -3.40
CA SER A 228 -7.99 -10.96 -2.66
C SER A 228 -7.77 -10.74 -1.16
N MET A 229 -6.91 -9.79 -0.78
CA MET A 229 -6.66 -9.46 0.64
C MET A 229 -7.92 -8.92 1.30
N GLU A 230 -8.62 -8.00 0.63
CA GLU A 230 -9.90 -7.45 1.08
C GLU A 230 -10.96 -8.54 1.28
N CYS A 231 -11.19 -9.38 0.26
CA CYS A 231 -12.14 -10.49 0.32
C CYS A 231 -11.84 -11.42 1.51
N GLN A 232 -10.57 -11.75 1.73
CA GLN A 232 -10.16 -12.61 2.85
C GLN A 232 -10.41 -11.97 4.21
N VAL A 233 -10.10 -10.68 4.37
CA VAL A 233 -10.35 -9.95 5.63
C VAL A 233 -11.85 -9.85 5.90
N TYR A 234 -12.66 -9.42 4.91
CA TYR A 234 -14.11 -9.29 5.09
C TYR A 234 -14.78 -10.62 5.38
N THR A 235 -14.42 -11.67 4.62
CA THR A 235 -14.99 -13.02 4.84
C THR A 235 -14.70 -13.52 6.26
N ALA A 236 -13.46 -13.35 6.74
CA ALA A 236 -13.09 -13.78 8.08
C ALA A 236 -13.78 -12.94 9.18
N LEU A 237 -13.93 -11.63 8.96
CA LEU A 237 -14.67 -10.75 9.87
C LEU A 237 -16.16 -11.10 9.96
N LEU A 238 -16.78 -11.43 8.81
CA LEU A 238 -18.19 -11.81 8.75
C LEU A 238 -18.46 -13.20 9.35
N ALA A 239 -17.48 -14.11 9.25
CA ALA A 239 -17.57 -15.44 9.85
C ALA A 239 -17.44 -15.44 11.39
N GLY A 240 -16.73 -14.46 11.97
CA GLY A 240 -16.58 -14.28 13.41
C GLY A 240 -17.54 -13.23 13.98
N ASP A 241 -17.58 -13.07 15.32
CA ASP A 241 -18.42 -12.10 16.04
C ASP A 241 -17.67 -10.83 16.47
N LEU A 242 -16.55 -10.52 15.81
CA LEU A 242 -15.70 -9.38 16.17
C LEU A 242 -16.30 -8.03 15.79
N PRO A 243 -16.89 -7.84 14.59
CA PRO A 243 -17.51 -6.56 14.23
C PRO A 243 -18.83 -6.34 14.96
N ALA A 244 -19.14 -5.07 15.24
CA ALA A 244 -20.48 -4.65 15.64
C ALA A 244 -21.49 -4.85 14.50
N GLU A 245 -22.78 -4.89 14.80
CA GLU A 245 -23.83 -5.15 13.79
C GLU A 245 -23.79 -4.15 12.62
N ALA A 246 -23.57 -2.86 12.90
CA ALA A 246 -23.43 -1.84 11.86
C ALA A 246 -22.19 -2.07 10.99
N GLU A 247 -21.06 -2.47 11.60
CA GLU A 247 -19.83 -2.80 10.87
C GLU A 247 -20.03 -4.06 9.99
N ARG A 248 -20.83 -5.05 10.45
CA ARG A 248 -21.13 -6.26 9.67
C ARG A 248 -21.86 -5.95 8.37
N ALA A 249 -22.87 -5.07 8.41
CA ALA A 249 -23.60 -4.68 7.20
C ALA A 249 -22.65 -4.01 6.18
N ASP A 250 -21.81 -3.09 6.67
CA ASP A 250 -20.80 -2.40 5.87
C ASP A 250 -19.78 -3.36 5.23
N PHE A 251 -19.32 -4.39 5.97
CA PHE A 251 -18.40 -5.41 5.43
C PHE A 251 -19.07 -6.35 4.43
N ALA A 252 -20.36 -6.66 4.60
CA ALA A 252 -21.09 -7.52 3.68
C ALA A 252 -21.28 -6.83 2.31
N GLU A 253 -21.57 -5.52 2.31
CA GLU A 253 -21.67 -4.73 1.08
C GLU A 253 -20.32 -4.67 0.35
N ARG A 254 -19.25 -4.34 1.08
CA ARG A 254 -17.87 -4.32 0.53
C ARG A 254 -17.42 -5.65 -0.02
N LEU A 255 -17.69 -6.75 0.69
CA LEU A 255 -17.35 -8.09 0.21
C LEU A 255 -18.07 -8.43 -1.09
N LYS A 256 -19.33 -8.00 -1.23
CA LYS A 256 -20.07 -8.19 -2.48
C LYS A 256 -19.40 -7.42 -3.63
N GLU A 257 -19.15 -6.13 -3.44
CA GLU A 257 -18.57 -5.27 -4.49
C GLU A 257 -17.16 -5.72 -4.89
N THR A 258 -16.27 -5.92 -3.91
CA THR A 258 -14.90 -6.38 -4.18
C THR A 258 -14.88 -7.81 -4.69
N GLY A 259 -15.76 -8.68 -4.19
CA GLY A 259 -15.88 -10.05 -4.68
C GLY A 259 -16.30 -10.13 -6.15
N GLU A 260 -17.27 -9.31 -6.58
CA GLU A 260 -17.69 -9.25 -7.99
C GLU A 260 -16.54 -8.82 -8.91
N ARG A 261 -15.77 -7.78 -8.54
CA ARG A 261 -14.59 -7.35 -9.32
C ARG A 261 -13.51 -8.43 -9.36
N HIS A 262 -13.22 -9.03 -8.20
CA HIS A 262 -12.24 -10.09 -8.07
C HIS A 262 -12.56 -11.31 -8.93
N GLU A 263 -13.84 -11.69 -9.00
CA GLU A 263 -14.28 -12.79 -9.85
C GLU A 263 -14.12 -12.47 -11.34
N ILE A 264 -14.48 -11.25 -11.77
CA ILE A 264 -14.31 -10.80 -13.15
C ILE A 264 -12.83 -10.86 -13.55
N ASP A 265 -11.94 -10.32 -12.73
CA ASP A 265 -10.50 -10.31 -13.03
C ASP A 265 -9.91 -11.74 -13.04
N LEU A 266 -10.34 -12.61 -12.13
CA LEU A 266 -9.91 -14.01 -12.14
C LEU A 266 -10.40 -14.75 -13.39
N GLU A 267 -11.65 -14.54 -13.80
CA GLU A 267 -12.20 -15.17 -15.00
C GLU A 267 -11.50 -14.69 -16.28
N LEU A 268 -11.10 -13.42 -16.30
CA LEU A 268 -10.35 -12.83 -17.41
C LEU A 268 -8.92 -13.38 -17.50
N ILE A 269 -8.21 -13.46 -16.37
CA ILE A 269 -6.77 -13.78 -16.34
C ILE A 269 -6.50 -15.29 -16.28
N SER A 270 -7.29 -16.05 -15.53
CA SER A 270 -7.03 -17.49 -15.27
C SER A 270 -6.83 -18.35 -16.52
N PRO A 271 -7.58 -18.17 -17.63
CA PRO A 271 -7.37 -18.96 -18.85
C PRO A 271 -6.00 -18.73 -19.50
N HIS A 272 -5.37 -17.60 -19.22
CA HIS A 272 -4.11 -17.14 -19.82
C HIS A 272 -2.94 -17.13 -18.83
N ALA A 273 -3.17 -17.55 -17.58
CA ALA A 273 -2.19 -17.44 -16.49
C ALA A 273 -0.83 -18.10 -16.80
N ALA A 274 -0.81 -19.24 -17.50
CA ALA A 274 0.43 -19.94 -17.88
C ALA A 274 1.22 -19.24 -18.99
N GLU A 275 0.58 -18.35 -19.76
CA GLU A 275 1.24 -17.50 -20.76
C GLU A 275 1.75 -16.21 -20.13
N ILE A 276 1.02 -15.65 -19.16
CA ILE A 276 1.33 -14.36 -18.52
C ILE A 276 2.39 -14.50 -17.44
N PHE A 277 2.27 -15.50 -16.57
CA PHE A 277 3.04 -15.58 -15.33
C PHE A 277 4.21 -16.56 -15.41
N SER A 278 5.31 -16.19 -14.76
CA SER A 278 6.40 -17.12 -14.45
C SER A 278 5.94 -18.20 -13.47
N GLU A 279 6.80 -19.13 -13.10
CA GLU A 279 6.49 -20.12 -12.04
C GLU A 279 6.08 -19.45 -10.72
N THR A 280 6.81 -18.41 -10.29
CA THR A 280 6.51 -17.65 -9.06
C THR A 280 5.19 -16.89 -9.17
N GLY A 281 4.96 -16.20 -10.29
CA GLY A 281 3.70 -15.47 -10.51
C GLY A 281 2.50 -16.43 -10.55
N LEU A 282 2.65 -17.58 -11.20
CA LEU A 282 1.61 -18.60 -11.29
C LEU A 282 1.29 -19.20 -9.92
N ALA A 283 2.30 -19.44 -9.07
CA ALA A 283 2.10 -19.93 -7.70
C ALA A 283 1.26 -18.94 -6.87
N ILE A 284 1.50 -17.64 -7.00
CA ILE A 284 0.71 -16.59 -6.33
C ILE A 284 -0.71 -16.53 -6.91
N HIS A 285 -0.85 -16.51 -8.23
CA HIS A 285 -2.15 -16.53 -8.90
C HIS A 285 -2.98 -17.75 -8.49
N ASP A 286 -2.38 -18.94 -8.43
CA ASP A 286 -3.06 -20.15 -7.99
C ASP A 286 -3.48 -20.09 -6.52
N CYS A 287 -2.65 -19.52 -5.65
CA CYS A 287 -3.04 -19.25 -4.27
C CYS A 287 -4.27 -18.32 -4.22
N ILE A 288 -4.28 -17.26 -5.02
CA ILE A 288 -5.42 -16.31 -5.09
C ILE A 288 -6.68 -17.04 -5.54
N ARG A 289 -6.60 -17.83 -6.60
CA ARG A 289 -7.72 -18.58 -7.18
C ARG A 289 -8.30 -19.62 -6.22
N GLU A 290 -7.45 -20.28 -5.43
CA GLU A 290 -7.90 -21.33 -4.49
C GLU A 290 -8.70 -20.78 -3.30
N LEU A 291 -8.56 -19.49 -2.97
CA LEU A 291 -9.32 -18.84 -1.90
C LEU A 291 -10.82 -18.72 -2.19
N LYS A 292 -11.25 -18.98 -3.44
CA LYS A 292 -12.66 -19.03 -3.84
C LYS A 292 -13.40 -20.30 -3.37
N LYS A 293 -12.68 -21.35 -2.99
CA LYS A 293 -13.25 -22.65 -2.60
C LYS A 293 -13.53 -22.75 -1.11
#